data_AF-E8N5V7-F1
#
_entry.id   AF-E8N5V7-F1
#
_cell.length_a   1.000
_cell.length_b   1.000
_cell.length_c   1.000
_cell.angle_alpha   90.00
_cell.angle_beta   90.00
_cell.angle_gamma   90.00
#
_symmetry.space_group_name_H-M   'P 1'
#
loop_
_entity.id
_entity.type
_entity.pdbx_description
1 polymer ?
#
loop_
_entity_poly.entity_id
_entity_poly.type
_entity_poly.pdbx_seq_one_letter_code
_entity_poly.pdbx_strand_id
1 'polypeptide(L)'
;MAQFSYMKPPETSKTYEVGDVVEVYCDHEKGGQRTRGWLKGIVVQVDAKMVAIQFRSNVFLTDGWMVPDHILWYPVNSPHVRFPGEKKGSGRSDYTKDF
;
A
#
# COMPACT_ATOMS: atom_id res chain seq x y z
N MET A 1 -34.95 -1.98 -19.21
CA MET A 1 -34.78 -1.43 -17.85
C MET A 1 -33.45 -0.68 -17.82
N ALA A 2 -33.45 0.60 -17.46
CA ALA A 2 -32.26 1.44 -17.50
C ALA A 2 -31.25 1.02 -16.42
N GLN A 3 -30.05 0.60 -16.83
CA GLN A 3 -28.93 0.38 -15.93
C GLN A 3 -28.38 1.75 -15.51
N PHE A 4 -28.75 2.19 -14.32
CA PHE A 4 -28.14 3.36 -13.71
C PHE A 4 -26.68 3.05 -13.39
N SER A 5 -25.77 3.70 -14.11
CA SER A 5 -24.34 3.69 -13.80
C SER A 5 -24.14 4.54 -12.54
N TYR A 6 -24.03 3.89 -11.38
CA TYR A 6 -23.68 4.58 -10.15
C TYR A 6 -22.23 5.06 -10.25
N MET A 7 -22.04 6.37 -10.40
CA MET A 7 -20.74 7.00 -10.20
C MET A 7 -20.30 6.71 -8.76
N LYS A 8 -19.21 5.95 -8.61
CA LYS A 8 -18.58 5.79 -7.30
C LYS A 8 -18.20 7.18 -6.80
N PRO A 9 -18.48 7.50 -5.52
CA PRO A 9 -17.99 8.73 -4.92
C PRO A 9 -16.47 8.83 -5.15
N PRO A 10 -15.94 10.04 -5.44
CA PRO A 10 -14.51 10.21 -5.60
C PRO A 10 -13.79 9.67 -4.36
N GLU A 11 -12.78 8.82 -4.55
CA GLU A 11 -11.97 8.31 -3.43
C GLU A 11 -11.35 9.51 -2.71
N THR A 12 -11.55 9.60 -1.40
CA THR A 12 -10.96 10.64 -0.55
C THR A 12 -9.45 10.67 -0.78
N SER A 13 -8.92 11.83 -1.12
CA SER A 13 -7.48 12.02 -1.30
C SER A 13 -6.74 11.56 -0.05
N LYS A 14 -5.97 10.48 -0.18
CA LYS A 14 -5.11 9.98 0.91
C LYS A 14 -4.13 11.08 1.27
N THR A 15 -4.22 11.55 2.51
CA THR A 15 -3.28 12.54 3.06
C THR A 15 -2.31 11.75 3.92
N TYR A 16 -1.01 11.83 3.59
CA TYR A 16 0.05 11.21 4.40
C TYR A 16 0.75 12.28 5.22
N GLU A 17 1.16 11.91 6.41
CA GLU A 17 1.96 12.72 7.31
C GLU A 17 3.26 12.01 7.66
N VAL A 18 4.31 12.78 7.96
CA VAL A 18 5.59 12.20 8.42
C VAL A 18 5.36 11.50 9.75
N GLY A 19 5.82 10.25 9.85
CA GLY A 19 5.58 9.35 10.97
C GLY A 19 4.44 8.37 10.76
N ASP A 20 3.63 8.52 9.70
CA ASP A 20 2.55 7.59 9.40
C ASP A 20 3.07 6.19 9.11
N VAL A 21 2.33 5.21 9.61
CA VAL A 21 2.58 3.81 9.33
C VAL A 21 1.73 3.39 8.14
N VAL A 22 2.38 2.88 7.09
CA VAL A 22 1.71 2.43 5.86
C VAL A 22 2.15 1.02 5.48
N GLU A 23 1.35 0.37 4.63
CA GLU A 23 1.72 -0.86 3.95
C GLU A 23 1.94 -0.59 2.47
N VAL A 24 3.05 -1.08 1.93
CA VAL A 24 3.47 -0.84 0.56
C VAL A 24 3.67 -2.14 -0.19
N TYR A 25 3.11 -2.24 -1.38
CA TYR A 25 3.29 -3.38 -2.27
C TYR A 25 4.60 -3.26 -3.05
N CYS A 26 5.64 -3.97 -2.61
CA CYS A 26 7.00 -3.87 -3.15
C CYS A 26 7.76 -5.21 -3.08
N ASP A 27 8.86 -5.29 -3.82
CA ASP A 27 9.83 -6.38 -3.70
C ASP A 27 10.68 -6.16 -2.45
N HIS A 28 10.70 -7.15 -1.57
CA HIS A 28 11.41 -7.08 -0.30
C HIS A 28 11.92 -8.44 0.14
N GLU A 29 12.83 -8.43 1.11
CA GLU A 29 13.33 -9.65 1.73
C GLU A 29 12.41 -10.11 2.86
N LYS A 30 12.05 -11.39 2.82
CA LYS A 30 11.32 -12.08 3.89
C LYS A 30 11.92 -13.46 4.08
N GLY A 31 12.49 -13.71 5.27
CA GLY A 31 13.12 -15.00 5.59
C GLY A 31 14.32 -15.31 4.70
N GLY A 32 15.11 -14.29 4.32
CA GLY A 32 16.27 -14.45 3.43
C GLY A 32 15.94 -14.69 1.96
N GLN A 33 14.67 -14.63 1.57
CA GLN A 33 14.23 -14.73 0.18
C GLN A 33 13.60 -13.42 -0.29
N ARG A 34 13.90 -13.03 -1.54
CA ARG A 34 13.22 -11.92 -2.21
C ARG A 34 11.80 -12.34 -2.58
N THR A 35 10.82 -11.59 -2.13
CA THR A 35 9.40 -11.80 -2.43
C THR A 35 8.74 -10.47 -2.78
N ARG A 36 7.63 -10.53 -3.52
CA ARG A 36 6.78 -9.36 -3.79
C ARG A 36 5.55 -9.41 -2.91
N GLY A 37 5.25 -8.33 -2.18
CA GLY A 37 4.10 -8.32 -1.28
C GLY A 37 3.94 -7.01 -0.53
N TRP A 38 2.95 -6.98 0.35
CA TRP A 38 2.73 -5.86 1.26
C TRP A 38 3.76 -5.89 2.39
N LEU A 39 4.52 -4.80 2.51
CA LEU A 39 5.49 -4.59 3.56
C LEU A 39 5.15 -3.33 4.34
N LYS A 40 5.25 -3.40 5.67
CA LYS A 40 5.04 -2.26 6.56
C LYS A 40 6.22 -1.30 6.47
N GLY A 41 5.94 -0.02 6.30
CA GLY A 41 6.92 1.07 6.29
C GLY A 41 6.42 2.28 7.08
N ILE A 42 7.30 3.27 7.23
CA ILE A 42 7.02 4.54 7.91
C ILE A 42 7.25 5.67 6.90
N VAL A 43 6.32 6.60 6.81
CA VAL A 43 6.46 7.80 6.00
C VAL A 43 7.51 8.70 6.64
N VAL A 44 8.56 9.03 5.90
CA VAL A 44 9.66 9.88 6.39
C VAL A 44 9.73 11.23 5.69
N GLN A 45 9.14 11.33 4.49
CA GLN A 45 9.01 12.59 3.77
C GLN A 45 7.72 12.59 2.94
N VAL A 46 7.07 13.75 2.89
CA VAL A 46 5.88 13.99 2.08
C VAL A 46 6.11 15.26 1.28
N ASP A 47 5.94 15.15 -0.03
CA ASP A 47 5.93 16.26 -0.98
C ASP A 47 4.55 16.35 -1.66
N ALA A 48 4.31 17.40 -2.46
CA ALA A 48 3.02 17.62 -3.11
C ALA A 48 2.57 16.48 -4.06
N LYS A 49 3.49 15.65 -4.54
CA LYS A 49 3.21 14.56 -5.50
C LYS A 49 3.69 13.19 -5.04
N MET A 50 4.66 13.15 -4.14
CA MET A 50 5.40 11.95 -3.80
C MET A 50 5.48 11.77 -2.29
N VAL A 51 5.57 10.53 -1.85
CA VAL A 51 5.79 10.13 -0.47
C VAL A 51 6.97 9.18 -0.41
N ALA A 52 7.90 9.45 0.50
CA ALA A 52 9.05 8.59 0.78
C ALA A 52 8.74 7.71 1.99
N ILE A 53 8.87 6.41 1.81
CA ILE A 53 8.57 5.42 2.84
C ILE A 53 9.83 4.63 3.15
N GLN A 54 10.21 4.62 4.42
CA GLN A 54 11.34 3.86 4.95
C GLN A 54 10.90 2.49 5.45
N PHE A 55 11.69 1.48 5.13
CA PHE A 55 11.48 0.09 5.51
C PHE A 55 12.57 -0.41 6.45
N ARG A 56 12.22 -1.41 7.28
CA ARG A 56 13.18 -2.12 8.13
C ARG A 56 13.85 -3.30 7.43
N SER A 57 13.21 -3.85 6.40
CA SER A 57 13.73 -4.96 5.59
C SER A 57 14.39 -4.44 4.33
N ASN A 58 15.32 -5.22 3.77
CA ASN A 58 15.87 -4.97 2.45
C ASN A 58 14.74 -4.88 1.42
N VAL A 59 14.74 -3.82 0.62
CA VAL A 59 13.79 -3.59 -0.47
C VAL A 59 14.52 -3.46 -1.80
N PHE A 60 13.83 -3.78 -2.88
CA PHE A 60 14.42 -3.88 -4.21
C PHE A 60 13.65 -3.05 -5.22
N LEU A 61 14.37 -2.44 -6.16
CA LEU A 61 13.77 -1.85 -7.36
C LEU A 61 13.28 -2.95 -8.30
N THR A 62 12.44 -2.58 -9.28
CA THR A 62 11.94 -3.49 -10.31
C THR A 62 13.04 -4.14 -11.15
N ASP A 63 14.18 -3.46 -11.32
CA ASP A 63 15.36 -3.99 -12.00
C ASP A 63 16.17 -4.99 -11.13
N GLY A 64 15.78 -5.16 -9.86
CA GLY A 64 16.38 -6.13 -8.93
C GLY A 64 17.50 -5.58 -8.06
N TRP A 65 17.86 -4.30 -8.21
CA TRP A 65 18.80 -3.63 -7.31
C TRP A 65 18.22 -3.47 -5.92
N MET A 66 19.00 -3.86 -4.92
CA MET A 66 18.73 -3.56 -3.53
C MET A 66 18.91 -2.06 -3.28
N VAL A 67 17.98 -1.45 -2.55
CA VAL A 67 18.04 -0.02 -2.20
C VAL A 67 18.79 0.13 -0.87
N PRO A 68 20.01 0.71 -0.83
CA PRO A 68 20.86 0.71 0.36
C PRO A 68 20.29 1.53 1.53
N ASP A 69 19.43 2.49 1.23
CA ASP A 69 18.78 3.36 2.21
C ASP A 69 17.45 2.79 2.73
N HIS A 70 16.98 1.69 2.13
CA HIS A 70 15.67 1.10 2.40
C HIS A 70 14.50 2.08 2.29
N ILE A 71 14.62 3.12 1.45
CA ILE A 71 13.55 4.07 1.16
C ILE A 71 13.04 3.88 -0.27
N LEU A 72 11.73 3.80 -0.43
CA LEU A 72 11.08 3.86 -1.73
C LEU A 72 10.15 5.07 -1.83
N TRP A 73 10.15 5.68 -3.00
CA TRP A 73 9.32 6.81 -3.34
C TRP A 73 8.10 6.38 -4.15
N TYR A 74 6.93 6.82 -3.74
CA TYR A 74 5.68 6.53 -4.41
C TYR A 74 4.88 7.81 -4.68
N PRO A 75 4.11 7.87 -5.79
CA PRO A 75 3.09 8.88 -5.93
C PRO A 75 2.09 8.80 -4.78
N VAL A 76 1.61 9.94 -4.26
CA VAL A 76 0.64 9.98 -3.14
C VAL A 76 -0.65 9.20 -3.45
N ASN A 77 -1.07 9.17 -4.71
CA ASN A 77 -2.24 8.42 -5.16
C ASN A 77 -1.92 6.99 -5.64
N SER A 78 -0.73 6.47 -5.33
CA SER A 78 -0.33 5.13 -5.77
C SER A 78 -1.24 4.05 -5.17
N PRO A 79 -1.77 3.12 -5.98
CA PRO A 79 -2.53 1.98 -5.46
C PRO A 79 -1.65 0.99 -4.68
N HIS A 80 -0.32 1.15 -4.75
CA HIS A 80 0.64 0.31 -4.04
C HIS A 80 0.92 0.80 -2.62
N VAL A 81 0.28 1.87 -2.15
CA VAL A 81 0.40 2.37 -0.77
C VAL A 81 -0.99 2.42 -0.12
N ARG A 82 -1.09 1.88 1.10
CA ARG A 82 -2.34 1.88 1.88
C ARG A 82 -2.07 2.06 3.36
N PHE A 83 -3.05 2.58 4.10
CA PHE A 83 -3.00 2.55 5.56
C PHE A 83 -3.30 1.13 6.08
N PRO A 84 -2.65 0.71 7.17
CA PRO A 84 -2.92 -0.58 7.80
C PRO A 84 -4.37 -0.64 8.24
N GLY A 85 -5.12 -1.62 7.72
CA GLY A 85 -6.56 -1.76 7.98
C GLY A 85 -7.45 -1.42 6.79
N GLU A 86 -6.94 -0.75 5.75
CA GLU A 86 -7.59 -0.63 4.43
C GLU A 86 -7.48 -1.97 3.65
N LYS A 87 -7.86 -3.08 4.27
CA LYS A 87 -8.07 -4.33 3.55
C LYS A 87 -9.27 -4.09 2.62
N LYS A 88 -9.02 -3.77 1.34
CA LYS A 88 -10.03 -3.93 0.28
C LYS A 88 -10.53 -5.37 0.40
N GLY A 89 -11.78 -5.53 0.83
CA GLY A 89 -12.31 -6.77 1.35
C GLY A 89 -11.98 -7.96 0.46
N SER A 90 -11.11 -8.85 0.95
CA SER A 90 -11.22 -10.27 0.61
C SER A 90 -12.55 -10.73 1.22
N GLY A 91 -13.49 -11.15 0.36
CA GLY A 91 -14.91 -11.32 0.68
C GLY A 91 -15.19 -11.98 2.03
N ARG A 92 -16.14 -11.40 2.77
CA ARG A 92 -16.91 -12.17 3.75
C ARG A 92 -17.69 -13.22 2.95
N SER A 93 -17.21 -14.46 2.99
CA SER A 93 -18.06 -15.60 2.69
C SER A 93 -19.15 -15.65 3.75
N ASP A 94 -20.38 -15.54 3.26
CA ASP A 94 -21.65 -15.85 3.89
C ASP A 94 -21.56 -17.08 4.82
N TYR A 95 -22.06 -16.94 6.04
CA TYR A 95 -22.55 -18.07 6.83
C TYR A 95 -23.91 -17.65 7.35
N THR A 96 -24.94 -18.12 6.66
CA THR A 96 -26.32 -18.13 7.10
C THR A 96 -26.44 -18.57 8.56
N LYS A 97 -27.29 -17.86 9.30
CA LYS A 97 -27.86 -18.36 10.55
C LYS A 97 -29.35 -18.48 10.35
N ASP A 98 -29.74 -19.67 9.92
CA ASP A 98 -31.09 -20.19 9.94
C ASP A 98 -31.37 -20.66 11.38
N PHE A 99 -32.14 -19.88 12.15
CA PHE A 99 -32.97 -20.32 13.28
C PHE A 99 -34.10 -19.31 13.51
#